data_AF-M1IY47-F1
#
_entry.id   AF-M1IY47-F1
#
_cell.length_a   1.000
_cell.length_b   1.000
_cell.length_c   1.000
_cell.angle_alpha   90.00
_cell.angle_beta   90.00
_cell.angle_gamma   90.00
#
_symmetry.space_group_name_H-M   'P 1'
#
loop_
_entity.id
_entity.type
_entity.pdbx_description
1 polymer ?
#
loop_
_entity_poly.entity_id
_entity_poly.type
_entity_poly.pdbx_seq_one_letter_code
_entity_poly.pdbx_strand_id
1 'polypeptide(L)'
;MDNLKILSSFVDYIFRHSYIFTILVVLLIPFLTVPVTFATMVFIGFLFQSVYYKRLSLTNYPYKLIDILSVLVVVYSFEFLSQAYNLPMYYTVVLGLVVSTYLMYRVKFGIERKVNYLSNPRVAFLLLFQAFSLSWFASGILNFETGMISSAMGLYSNFGFFPLTNPLFALMDFLSVFATITASPWFMINMGIWLGLLGSFRVLELNKLENKIRYLLMMFAYAFYSIWLPTFSPISNSVQYIPYMWFNGLGTYGPVEPSYLIDGIIGTFAVTAVLSFLFGGRQICSVTCTAPFMLQGTFQGSMRKYNRSSKLGRKTLTSRMANWYKWVMITVWASLIVFAVLSYFNYEGVISFSVLGNDATKFYASLYFNVIWYFQFMFMPFLGNYACVTEGICAWGTFNQFFGYLGLFKLKVKDPQQCLNCKTVDCALACPVGLTDMRANFIKKGEFKSFKCIGVGDCVEACPHDNIVFHDVRSYLKRFSVKLLQKQSK
;
A
#
# COMPACT_ATOMS: atom_id res chain seq x y z
N MET A 1 -14.47 26.35 2.64
CA MET A 1 -13.23 26.41 3.44
C MET A 1 -13.49 26.16 4.93
N ASP A 2 -14.68 26.47 5.44
CA ASP A 2 -14.97 26.37 6.87
C ASP A 2 -15.07 24.92 7.39
N ASN A 3 -15.60 23.99 6.58
CA ASN A 3 -15.65 22.56 6.93
C ASN A 3 -14.25 21.96 7.16
N LEU A 4 -13.24 22.37 6.39
CA LEU A 4 -11.85 21.90 6.57
C LEU A 4 -11.21 22.47 7.84
N LYS A 5 -11.57 23.70 8.24
CA LYS A 5 -11.09 24.31 9.50
C LYS A 5 -11.71 23.62 10.72
N ILE A 6 -13.02 23.36 10.69
CA ILE A 6 -13.72 22.63 11.75
C ILE A 6 -13.13 21.23 11.92
N LEU A 7 -12.94 20.52 10.80
CA LEU A 7 -12.38 19.17 10.80
C LEU A 7 -10.91 19.16 11.29
N SER A 8 -10.11 20.15 10.90
CA SER A 8 -8.76 20.32 11.45
C SER A 8 -8.76 20.59 12.95
N SER A 9 -9.71 21.35 13.47
CA SER A 9 -9.83 21.64 14.91
C SER A 9 -10.19 20.38 15.70
N PHE A 10 -11.15 19.60 15.19
CA PHE A 10 -11.55 18.32 15.78
C PHE A 10 -10.40 17.31 15.84
N VAL A 11 -9.67 17.15 14.73
CA VAL A 11 -8.51 16.25 14.65
C VAL A 11 -7.36 16.71 15.57
N ASP A 12 -7.22 18.02 15.78
CA ASP A 12 -6.25 18.58 16.74
C ASP A 12 -6.68 18.31 18.19
N TYR A 13 -7.97 18.42 18.50
CA TYR A 13 -8.53 18.10 19.82
C TYR A 13 -8.27 16.65 20.22
N ILE A 14 -8.53 15.69 19.30
CA ILE A 14 -8.22 14.27 19.51
C ILE A 14 -6.72 14.10 19.81
N PHE A 15 -5.86 14.77 19.05
CA PHE A 15 -4.41 14.67 19.24
C PHE A 15 -3.95 15.23 20.59
N ARG A 16 -4.56 16.31 21.08
CA ARG A 16 -4.21 16.88 22.40
C ARG A 16 -4.52 15.90 23.53
N HIS A 17 -5.68 15.25 23.48
CA HIS A 17 -6.14 14.29 24.49
C HIS A 17 -5.73 12.84 24.20
N SER A 18 -4.80 12.63 23.26
CA SER A 18 -4.44 11.31 22.74
C SER A 18 -3.95 10.32 23.81
N TYR A 19 -3.23 10.79 24.84
CA TYR A 19 -2.79 9.92 25.94
C TYR A 19 -3.96 9.39 26.78
N ILE A 20 -5.02 10.19 27.00
CA ILE A 20 -6.21 9.76 27.72
C ILE A 20 -6.94 8.67 26.94
N PHE A 21 -7.13 8.88 25.63
CA PHE A 21 -7.69 7.84 24.76
C PHE A 21 -6.83 6.57 24.75
N THR A 22 -5.50 6.71 24.78
CA THR A 22 -4.59 5.56 24.84
C THR A 22 -4.75 4.78 26.15
N ILE A 23 -4.91 5.45 27.29
CA ILE A 23 -5.18 4.79 28.58
C ILE A 23 -6.47 3.95 28.49
N LEU A 24 -7.54 4.52 27.93
CA LEU A 24 -8.81 3.79 27.75
C LEU A 24 -8.63 2.55 26.86
N VAL A 25 -7.90 2.67 25.75
CA VAL A 25 -7.60 1.52 24.87
C VAL A 25 -6.86 0.43 25.64
N VAL A 26 -5.82 0.80 26.39
CA VAL A 26 -4.98 -0.16 27.13
C VAL A 26 -5.75 -0.90 28.23
N LEU A 27 -6.69 -0.23 28.89
CA LEU A 27 -7.50 -0.84 29.95
C LEU A 27 -8.63 -1.72 29.40
N LEU A 28 -9.17 -1.39 28.22
CA LEU A 28 -10.32 -2.09 27.65
C LEU A 28 -9.94 -3.27 26.75
N ILE A 29 -8.73 -3.29 26.18
CA ILE A 29 -8.34 -4.31 25.20
C ILE A 29 -8.48 -5.76 25.73
N PRO A 30 -8.15 -6.11 26.98
CA PRO A 30 -8.26 -7.50 27.45
C PRO A 30 -9.71 -8.00 27.58
N PHE A 31 -10.68 -7.08 27.59
CA PHE A 31 -12.09 -7.37 27.80
C PHE A 31 -12.92 -7.26 26.52
N LEU A 32 -12.50 -6.38 25.60
CA LEU A 32 -13.26 -5.98 24.41
C LEU A 32 -12.35 -5.95 23.18
N THR A 33 -11.58 -7.02 22.98
CA THR A 33 -10.48 -7.13 22.00
C THR A 33 -10.88 -6.63 20.61
N VAL A 34 -11.96 -7.16 20.04
CA VAL A 34 -12.41 -6.83 18.69
C VAL A 34 -12.78 -5.35 18.55
N PRO A 35 -13.82 -4.81 19.23
CA PRO A 35 -14.22 -3.42 19.04
C PRO A 35 -13.13 -2.41 19.44
N VAL A 36 -12.31 -2.71 20.47
CA VAL A 36 -11.19 -1.84 20.87
C VAL A 36 -10.12 -1.81 19.78
N THR A 37 -9.85 -2.93 19.10
CA THR A 37 -8.91 -2.97 17.98
C THR A 37 -9.37 -2.08 16.83
N PHE A 38 -10.64 -2.18 16.42
CA PHE A 38 -11.22 -1.31 15.40
C PHE A 38 -11.15 0.17 15.79
N ALA A 39 -11.57 0.51 17.01
CA ALA A 39 -11.50 1.88 17.53
C ALA A 39 -10.06 2.41 17.55
N THR A 40 -9.08 1.57 17.90
CA THR A 40 -7.66 1.90 17.88
C THR A 40 -7.19 2.25 16.48
N MET A 41 -7.53 1.46 15.45
CA MET A 41 -7.13 1.75 14.06
C MET A 41 -7.72 3.07 13.55
N VAL A 42 -8.98 3.37 13.88
CA VAL A 42 -9.60 4.68 13.56
C VAL A 42 -8.86 5.81 14.27
N PHE A 43 -8.58 5.64 15.57
CA PHE A 43 -7.85 6.62 16.38
C PHE A 43 -6.45 6.90 15.80
N ILE A 44 -5.69 5.85 15.42
CA ILE A 44 -4.38 6.00 14.77
C ILE A 44 -4.50 6.79 13.46
N GLY A 45 -5.50 6.51 12.63
CA GLY A 45 -5.77 7.30 11.43
C GLY A 45 -5.90 8.79 11.73
N PHE A 46 -6.65 9.15 12.78
CA PHE A 46 -6.81 10.55 13.18
C PHE A 46 -5.48 11.16 13.64
N LEU A 47 -4.67 10.43 14.43
CA LEU A 47 -3.38 10.96 14.88
C LEU A 47 -2.41 11.22 13.72
N PHE A 48 -2.36 10.33 12.72
CA PHE A 48 -1.58 10.55 11.50
C PHE A 48 -2.09 11.76 10.70
N GLN A 49 -3.41 11.97 10.66
CA GLN A 49 -3.98 13.16 10.02
C GLN A 49 -3.57 14.45 10.75
N SER A 50 -3.52 14.46 12.09
CA SER A 50 -3.03 15.61 12.87
C SER A 50 -1.57 15.93 12.54
N VAL A 51 -0.71 14.91 12.47
CA VAL A 51 0.69 15.06 12.07
C VAL A 51 0.80 15.59 10.63
N TYR A 52 -0.06 15.13 9.72
CA TYR A 52 -0.11 15.62 8.35
C TYR A 52 -0.50 17.11 8.24
N TYR A 53 -1.47 17.58 9.03
CA TYR A 53 -1.84 19.00 9.03
C TYR A 53 -0.70 19.91 9.50
N LYS A 54 0.19 19.43 10.37
CA LYS A 54 1.36 20.16 10.86
C LYS A 54 2.66 19.84 10.10
N ARG A 55 2.59 19.18 8.94
CA ARG A 55 3.77 18.69 8.18
C ARG A 55 4.76 19.77 7.71
N LEU A 56 4.36 21.04 7.67
CA LEU A 56 5.22 22.13 7.22
C LEU A 56 5.94 22.85 8.37
N SER A 57 5.59 22.56 9.63
CA SER A 57 6.17 23.20 10.81
C SER A 57 6.94 22.22 11.69
N LEU A 58 7.85 22.74 12.52
CA LEU A 58 8.51 21.97 13.57
C LEU A 58 7.56 21.85 14.76
N THR A 59 7.10 20.63 15.04
CA THR A 59 6.17 20.34 16.14
C THR A 59 6.63 19.12 16.93
N ASN A 60 6.08 18.93 18.12
CA ASN A 60 6.28 17.72 18.92
C ASN A 60 5.35 16.56 18.49
N TYR A 61 4.45 16.78 17.51
CA TYR A 61 3.43 15.80 17.11
C TYR A 61 4.04 14.48 16.61
N PRO A 62 5.10 14.48 15.76
CA PRO A 62 5.71 13.22 15.34
C PRO A 62 6.25 12.38 16.51
N TYR A 63 6.91 13.00 17.50
CA TYR A 63 7.43 12.27 18.67
C TYR A 63 6.33 11.83 19.62
N LYS A 64 5.28 12.64 19.81
CA LYS A 64 4.09 12.23 20.58
C LYS A 64 3.40 11.02 19.95
N LEU A 65 3.27 11.00 18.63
CA LEU A 65 2.72 9.85 17.92
C LEU A 65 3.62 8.61 18.04
N ILE A 66 4.95 8.76 17.90
CA ILE A 66 5.90 7.66 18.13
C ILE A 66 5.75 7.09 19.55
N ASP A 67 5.63 7.95 20.57
CA ASP A 67 5.48 7.51 21.96
C ASP A 67 4.19 6.69 22.17
N ILE A 68 3.07 7.18 21.64
CA ILE A 68 1.77 6.49 21.70
C ILE A 68 1.82 5.16 20.94
N LEU A 69 2.37 5.15 19.72
CA LEU A 69 2.49 3.94 18.93
C LEU A 69 3.41 2.92 19.63
N SER A 70 4.51 3.36 20.26
CA SER A 70 5.41 2.48 21.01
C SER A 70 4.67 1.79 22.16
N VAL A 71 3.89 2.56 22.92
CA VAL A 71 3.05 2.03 24.01
C VAL A 71 2.03 1.02 23.48
N LEU A 72 1.30 1.37 22.43
CA LEU A 72 0.31 0.47 21.84
C LEU A 72 0.95 -0.79 21.25
N VAL A 73 2.10 -0.69 20.59
CA VAL A 73 2.84 -1.87 20.09
C VAL A 73 3.21 -2.79 21.23
N VAL A 74 3.68 -2.27 22.37
CA VAL A 74 4.00 -3.10 23.55
C VAL A 74 2.76 -3.83 24.05
N VAL A 75 1.64 -3.12 24.25
CA VAL A 75 0.40 -3.71 24.77
C VAL A 75 -0.18 -4.75 23.81
N TYR A 76 -0.28 -4.43 22.52
CA TYR A 76 -0.76 -5.37 21.50
C TYR A 76 0.20 -6.55 21.30
N SER A 77 1.51 -6.36 21.40
CA SER A 77 2.47 -7.47 21.32
C SER A 77 2.31 -8.43 22.49
N PHE A 78 2.04 -7.91 23.69
CA PHE A 78 1.84 -8.72 24.87
C PHE A 78 0.51 -9.48 24.83
N GLU A 79 -0.57 -8.81 24.39
CA GLU A 79 -1.87 -9.47 24.16
C GLU A 79 -1.76 -10.57 23.10
N PHE A 80 -1.06 -10.32 21.99
CA PHE A 80 -0.76 -11.32 20.97
C PHE A 80 -0.02 -12.55 21.55
N LEU A 81 1.02 -12.32 22.36
CA LEU A 81 1.74 -13.41 23.03
C LEU A 81 0.87 -14.14 24.06
N SER A 82 0.01 -13.41 24.78
CA SER A 82 -0.93 -13.98 25.74
C SER A 82 -1.86 -14.98 25.05
N GLN A 83 -2.38 -14.63 23.88
CA GLN A 83 -3.25 -15.52 23.10
C GLN A 83 -2.49 -16.67 22.46
N ALA A 84 -1.30 -16.41 21.89
CA ALA A 84 -0.48 -17.45 21.27
C ALA A 84 -0.05 -18.55 22.26
N TYR A 85 0.24 -18.17 23.52
CA TYR A 85 0.74 -19.08 24.56
C TYR A 85 -0.28 -19.41 25.66
N ASN A 86 -1.54 -19.01 25.50
CA ASN A 86 -2.59 -19.18 26.51
C ASN A 86 -2.19 -18.68 27.91
N LEU A 87 -1.54 -17.52 27.99
CA LEU A 87 -1.17 -16.92 29.27
C LEU A 87 -2.43 -16.41 30.00
N PRO A 88 -2.45 -16.49 31.35
CA PRO A 88 -3.54 -15.93 32.13
C PRO A 88 -3.76 -14.43 31.91
N MET A 89 -5.03 -14.02 31.80
CA MET A 89 -5.45 -12.63 31.57
C MET A 89 -4.89 -11.62 32.59
N TYR A 90 -4.58 -12.02 33.83
CA TYR A 90 -4.07 -11.07 34.82
C TYR A 90 -2.74 -10.43 34.39
N TYR A 91 -1.92 -11.12 33.58
CA TYR A 91 -0.67 -10.56 33.09
C TYR A 91 -0.90 -9.37 32.16
N THR A 92 -1.90 -9.46 31.27
CA THR A 92 -2.23 -8.37 30.33
C THR A 92 -2.80 -7.17 31.08
N VAL A 93 -3.62 -7.41 32.11
CA VAL A 93 -4.15 -6.38 33.01
C VAL A 93 -3.03 -5.67 33.79
N VAL A 94 -2.09 -6.40 34.38
CA VAL A 94 -0.96 -5.82 35.12
C VAL A 94 -0.10 -4.95 34.21
N LEU A 95 0.24 -5.43 33.02
CA LEU A 95 0.96 -4.62 32.04
C LEU A 95 0.18 -3.35 31.68
N GLY A 96 -1.14 -3.48 31.47
CA GLY A 96 -2.02 -2.35 31.18
C GLY A 96 -1.98 -1.27 32.27
N LEU A 97 -1.94 -1.67 33.54
CA LEU A 97 -1.81 -0.73 34.67
C LEU A 97 -0.44 -0.02 34.68
N VAL A 98 0.66 -0.76 34.50
CA VAL A 98 2.02 -0.18 34.45
C VAL A 98 2.15 0.84 33.33
N VAL A 99 1.68 0.47 32.14
CA VAL A 99 1.68 1.35 30.96
C VAL A 99 0.76 2.55 31.16
N SER A 100 -0.39 2.37 31.81
CA SER A 100 -1.30 3.48 32.13
C SER A 100 -0.65 4.50 33.06
N THR A 101 0.15 4.06 34.05
CA THR A 101 0.93 4.97 34.90
C THR A 101 1.96 5.77 34.10
N TYR A 102 2.64 5.15 33.14
CA TYR A 102 3.54 5.86 32.21
C TYR A 102 2.79 6.89 31.36
N LEU A 103 1.61 6.54 30.84
CA LEU A 103 0.78 7.46 30.06
C LEU A 103 0.28 8.64 30.90
N MET A 104 -0.08 8.42 32.17
CA MET A 104 -0.44 9.50 33.11
C MET A 104 0.74 10.46 33.34
N TYR A 105 1.96 9.93 33.48
CA TYR A 105 3.17 10.75 33.50
C TYR A 105 3.29 11.61 32.23
N ARG A 106 3.03 11.03 31.04
CA ARG A 106 3.05 11.75 29.77
C ARG A 106 1.95 12.79 29.60
N VAL A 107 0.78 12.61 30.20
CA VAL A 107 -0.28 13.64 30.26
C VAL A 107 0.24 14.88 31.00
N LYS A 108 0.99 14.70 32.09
CA LYS A 108 1.49 15.81 32.93
C LYS A 108 2.69 16.53 32.31
N PHE A 109 3.68 15.78 31.79
CA PHE A 109 4.96 16.35 31.36
C PHE A 109 5.09 16.54 29.84
N GLY A 110 4.31 15.81 29.04
CA GLY A 110 4.36 15.92 27.58
C GLY A 110 5.71 15.53 26.96
N ILE A 111 5.94 16.02 25.73
CA ILE A 111 7.19 15.88 24.98
C ILE A 111 7.54 17.25 24.39
N GLU A 112 8.73 17.76 24.71
CA GLU A 112 9.18 19.07 24.25
C GLU A 112 9.90 19.03 22.90
N ARG A 113 10.49 17.88 22.55
CA ARG A 113 11.31 17.72 21.35
C ARG A 113 10.47 17.97 20.09
N LYS A 114 10.91 18.89 19.23
CA LYS A 114 10.24 19.23 17.96
C LYS A 114 10.98 18.64 16.77
N VAL A 115 10.24 18.17 15.78
CA VAL A 115 10.78 17.68 14.50
C VAL A 115 9.73 17.80 13.39
N ASN A 116 10.21 17.79 12.16
CA ASN A 116 9.37 17.57 10.99
C ASN A 116 9.73 16.20 10.39
N TYR A 117 8.73 15.31 10.28
CA TYR A 117 8.97 13.96 9.74
C TYR A 117 9.50 14.06 8.30
N LEU A 118 8.99 14.96 7.45
CA LEU A 118 9.42 15.15 6.06
C LEU A 118 10.87 15.63 5.88
N SER A 119 11.55 16.06 6.94
CA SER A 119 12.99 16.38 6.90
C SER A 119 13.86 15.30 7.53
N ASN A 120 13.28 14.40 8.33
CA ASN A 120 14.03 13.36 9.04
C ASN A 120 13.53 11.96 8.65
N PRO A 121 14.25 11.21 7.79
CA PRO A 121 13.80 9.90 7.31
C PRO A 121 13.72 8.86 8.43
N ARG A 122 14.50 8.99 9.52
CA ARG A 122 14.43 8.07 10.66
C ARG A 122 13.13 8.23 11.43
N VAL A 123 12.66 9.46 11.63
CA VAL A 123 11.38 9.73 12.30
C VAL A 123 10.22 9.22 11.45
N ALA A 124 10.23 9.47 10.13
CA ALA A 124 9.20 8.93 9.24
C ALA A 124 9.22 7.40 9.20
N PHE A 125 10.41 6.78 9.23
CA PHE A 125 10.55 5.32 9.30
C PHE A 125 9.96 4.78 10.60
N LEU A 126 10.29 5.37 11.75
CA LEU A 126 9.75 4.94 13.05
C LEU A 126 8.22 5.04 13.07
N LEU A 127 7.64 6.12 12.53
CA LEU A 127 6.19 6.27 12.42
C LEU A 127 5.55 5.14 11.61
N LEU A 128 6.08 4.84 10.42
CA LEU A 128 5.55 3.78 9.57
C LEU A 128 5.78 2.38 10.16
N PHE A 129 6.98 2.14 10.67
CA PHE A 129 7.36 0.87 11.29
C PHE A 129 6.48 0.56 12.49
N GLN A 130 6.27 1.53 13.39
CA GLN A 130 5.43 1.29 14.57
C GLN A 130 3.95 1.17 14.23
N ALA A 131 3.43 1.97 13.28
CA ALA A 131 2.05 1.80 12.82
C ALA A 131 1.84 0.43 12.15
N PHE A 132 2.81 0.00 11.33
CA PHE A 132 2.79 -1.33 10.74
C PHE A 132 2.84 -2.43 11.80
N SER A 133 3.78 -2.38 12.75
CA SER A 133 3.89 -3.36 13.83
C SER A 133 2.63 -3.41 14.68
N LEU A 134 2.01 -2.25 14.97
CA LEU A 134 0.74 -2.19 15.67
C LEU A 134 -0.36 -2.90 14.87
N SER A 135 -0.51 -2.59 13.58
CA SER A 135 -1.46 -3.29 12.71
C SER A 135 -1.17 -4.78 12.62
N TRP A 136 0.10 -5.19 12.59
CA TRP A 136 0.51 -6.60 12.54
C TRP A 136 0.08 -7.35 13.81
N PHE A 137 0.44 -6.84 15.00
CA PHE A 137 0.03 -7.47 16.26
C PHE A 137 -1.49 -7.45 16.47
N ALA A 138 -2.15 -6.33 16.19
CA ALA A 138 -3.60 -6.21 16.23
C ALA A 138 -4.30 -7.25 15.36
N SER A 139 -3.74 -7.54 14.20
CA SER A 139 -4.30 -8.54 13.28
C SER A 139 -4.03 -9.96 13.73
N GLY A 140 -2.84 -10.21 14.31
CA GLY A 140 -2.52 -11.47 14.96
C GLY A 140 -3.52 -11.83 16.05
N ILE A 141 -3.83 -10.88 16.94
CA ILE A 141 -4.86 -11.01 17.98
C ILE A 141 -6.22 -11.37 17.36
N LEU A 142 -6.69 -10.59 16.37
CA LEU A 142 -7.98 -10.88 15.73
C LEU A 142 -8.01 -12.25 15.03
N ASN A 143 -6.89 -12.71 14.47
CA ASN A 143 -6.80 -14.04 13.87
C ASN A 143 -7.02 -15.14 14.92
N PHE A 144 -6.48 -14.99 16.14
CA PHE A 144 -6.71 -15.92 17.25
C PHE A 144 -8.15 -15.84 17.77
N GLU A 145 -8.63 -14.63 18.07
CA GLU A 145 -10.00 -14.38 18.60
C GLU A 145 -11.10 -14.93 17.68
N THR A 146 -10.89 -14.87 16.37
CA THR A 146 -11.87 -15.33 15.38
C THR A 146 -11.67 -16.79 14.96
N GLY A 147 -10.68 -17.48 15.52
CA GLY A 147 -10.36 -18.87 15.22
C GLY A 147 -9.72 -19.10 13.85
N MET A 148 -9.34 -18.04 13.11
CA MET A 148 -8.59 -18.18 11.85
C MET A 148 -7.20 -18.79 12.09
N ILE A 149 -6.61 -18.54 13.26
CA ILE A 149 -5.41 -19.22 13.75
C ILE A 149 -5.77 -19.86 15.08
N SER A 150 -5.85 -21.19 15.11
CA SER A 150 -6.32 -21.95 16.28
C SER A 150 -5.23 -22.22 17.33
N SER A 151 -3.95 -22.10 16.98
CA SER A 151 -2.83 -22.36 17.88
C SER A 151 -1.57 -21.63 17.41
N ALA A 152 -0.57 -21.51 18.29
CA ALA A 152 0.75 -20.96 17.94
C ALA A 152 1.38 -21.65 16.72
N MET A 153 1.14 -22.95 16.53
CA MET A 153 1.65 -23.69 15.37
C MET A 153 1.07 -23.17 14.05
N GLY A 154 -0.18 -22.67 14.07
CA GLY A 154 -0.83 -22.08 12.90
C GLY A 154 -0.13 -20.81 12.38
N LEU A 155 0.68 -20.13 13.21
CA LEU A 155 1.49 -18.99 12.78
C LEU A 155 2.54 -19.39 11.72
N TYR A 156 2.95 -20.65 11.71
CA TYR A 156 3.95 -21.18 10.78
C TYR A 156 3.34 -21.73 9.48
N SER A 157 2.07 -21.47 9.19
CA SER A 157 1.36 -22.05 8.04
C SER A 157 1.92 -21.66 6.65
N ASN A 158 2.58 -20.51 6.51
CA ASN A 158 3.06 -20.04 5.21
C ASN A 158 4.36 -20.72 4.72
N PHE A 159 5.36 -20.93 5.58
CA PHE A 159 6.65 -21.54 5.20
C PHE A 159 7.02 -22.77 6.04
N GLY A 160 6.18 -23.17 7.00
CA GLY A 160 6.46 -24.27 7.92
C GLY A 160 7.21 -23.83 9.17
N PHE A 161 7.28 -24.74 10.14
CA PHE A 161 8.04 -24.59 11.38
C PHE A 161 9.38 -25.30 11.26
N PHE A 162 10.46 -24.62 11.63
CA PHE A 162 11.81 -25.16 11.62
C PHE A 162 12.36 -25.26 13.04
N PRO A 163 13.01 -26.37 13.42
CA PRO A 163 13.63 -26.45 14.73
C PRO A 163 14.76 -25.42 14.86
N LEU A 164 14.88 -24.79 16.04
CA LEU A 164 15.86 -23.73 16.36
C LEU A 164 17.31 -24.25 16.49
N THR A 165 17.78 -25.02 15.51
CA THR A 165 19.13 -25.57 15.44
C THR A 165 20.10 -24.65 14.70
N ASN A 166 19.60 -23.70 13.89
CA ASN A 166 20.40 -22.78 13.09
C ASN A 166 19.76 -21.37 13.05
N PRO A 167 20.54 -20.27 13.14
CA PRO A 167 20.04 -18.91 12.93
C PRO A 167 19.22 -18.69 11.65
N LEU A 168 19.55 -19.41 10.57
CA LEU A 168 18.78 -19.37 9.33
C LEU A 168 17.35 -19.86 9.53
N PHE A 169 17.14 -20.92 10.32
CA PHE A 169 15.82 -21.44 10.62
C PHE A 169 14.99 -20.47 11.47
N ALA A 170 15.62 -19.78 12.43
CA ALA A 170 14.96 -18.70 13.16
C ALA A 170 14.49 -17.56 12.23
N LEU A 171 15.28 -17.23 11.20
CA LEU A 171 14.86 -16.26 10.18
C LEU A 171 13.68 -16.80 9.36
N MET A 172 13.70 -18.06 8.96
CA MET A 172 12.61 -18.67 8.19
C MET A 172 11.30 -18.74 8.99
N ASP A 173 11.39 -19.10 10.27
CA ASP A 173 10.27 -19.07 11.22
C ASP A 173 9.70 -17.67 11.34
N PHE A 174 10.55 -16.65 11.55
CA PHE A 174 10.13 -15.26 11.59
C PHE A 174 9.41 -14.86 10.29
N LEU A 175 9.98 -15.20 9.13
CA LEU A 175 9.37 -14.91 7.84
C LEU A 175 8.02 -15.62 7.67
N SER A 176 7.88 -16.84 8.19
CA SER A 176 6.63 -17.60 8.14
C SER A 176 5.56 -16.93 8.99
N VAL A 177 5.87 -16.60 10.24
CA VAL A 177 4.95 -15.90 11.15
C VAL A 177 4.56 -14.54 10.56
N PHE A 178 5.54 -13.80 10.03
CA PHE A 178 5.33 -12.51 9.39
C PHE A 178 4.34 -12.62 8.23
N ALA A 179 4.61 -13.55 7.29
CA ALA A 179 3.81 -13.78 6.10
C ALA A 179 2.40 -14.28 6.42
N THR A 180 2.24 -15.15 7.43
CA THR A 180 0.92 -15.64 7.87
C THR A 180 0.03 -14.53 8.35
N ILE A 181 0.56 -13.60 9.14
CA ILE A 181 -0.24 -12.48 9.63
C ILE A 181 -0.51 -11.47 8.50
N THR A 182 0.48 -11.11 7.68
CA THR A 182 0.28 -10.13 6.60
C THR A 182 -0.62 -10.64 5.48
N ALA A 183 -0.66 -11.96 5.25
CA ALA A 183 -1.60 -12.60 4.33
C ALA A 183 -3.03 -12.66 4.86
N SER A 184 -3.25 -12.38 6.15
CA SER A 184 -4.55 -12.58 6.78
C SER A 184 -5.55 -11.47 6.41
N PRO A 185 -6.85 -11.79 6.28
CA PRO A 185 -7.88 -10.79 6.02
C PRO A 185 -7.93 -9.70 7.09
N TRP A 186 -7.71 -10.05 8.36
CA TRP A 186 -7.68 -9.10 9.47
C TRP A 186 -6.56 -8.08 9.35
N PHE A 187 -5.41 -8.47 8.79
CA PHE A 187 -4.33 -7.54 8.49
C PHE A 187 -4.72 -6.53 7.42
N MET A 188 -5.34 -7.00 6.34
CA MET A 188 -5.84 -6.10 5.29
C MET A 188 -6.95 -5.18 5.79
N ILE A 189 -7.83 -5.65 6.67
CA ILE A 189 -8.89 -4.85 7.30
C ILE A 189 -8.28 -3.78 8.20
N ASN A 190 -7.38 -4.14 9.11
CA ASN A 190 -6.74 -3.19 10.04
C ASN A 190 -5.95 -2.12 9.30
N MET A 191 -5.12 -2.51 8.32
CA MET A 191 -4.44 -1.57 7.42
C MET A 191 -5.46 -0.70 6.67
N GLY A 192 -6.55 -1.32 6.19
CA GLY A 192 -7.67 -0.69 5.53
C GLY A 192 -8.31 0.45 6.32
N ILE A 193 -8.53 0.26 7.61
CA ILE A 193 -9.24 1.23 8.47
C ILE A 193 -8.42 2.49 8.66
N TRP A 194 -7.18 2.37 9.15
CA TRP A 194 -6.39 3.55 9.51
C TRP A 194 -5.90 4.30 8.26
N LEU A 195 -5.51 3.60 7.20
CA LEU A 195 -5.14 4.20 5.91
C LEU A 195 -6.37 4.73 5.16
N GLY A 196 -7.51 4.04 5.27
CA GLY A 196 -8.77 4.45 4.66
C GLY A 196 -9.26 5.78 5.21
N LEU A 197 -9.04 6.05 6.50
CA LEU A 197 -9.31 7.35 7.08
C LEU A 197 -8.43 8.43 6.43
N LEU A 198 -7.13 8.22 6.30
CA LEU A 198 -6.24 9.14 5.59
C LEU A 198 -6.63 9.31 4.11
N GLY A 199 -7.16 8.25 3.51
CA GLY A 199 -7.73 8.27 2.17
C GLY A 199 -9.00 9.11 2.05
N SER A 200 -9.91 9.05 3.03
CA SER A 200 -11.14 9.87 3.02
C SER A 200 -10.81 11.36 3.12
N PHE A 201 -9.85 11.74 3.98
CA PHE A 201 -9.32 13.11 4.02
C PHE A 201 -8.68 13.51 2.69
N ARG A 202 -7.97 12.60 2.02
CA ARG A 202 -7.36 12.88 0.72
C ARG A 202 -8.42 13.16 -0.35
N VAL A 203 -9.54 12.43 -0.37
CA VAL A 203 -10.64 12.66 -1.32
C VAL A 203 -11.18 14.09 -1.22
N LEU A 204 -11.24 14.64 -0.01
CA LEU A 204 -11.68 16.03 0.24
C LEU A 204 -10.69 17.08 -0.31
N GLU A 205 -9.40 16.76 -0.43
CA GLU A 205 -8.37 17.65 -0.98
C GLU A 205 -8.28 17.65 -2.51
N LEU A 206 -8.82 16.61 -3.17
CA LEU A 206 -8.80 16.54 -4.63
C LEU A 206 -9.74 17.59 -5.21
N ASN A 207 -9.35 18.19 -6.34
CA ASN A 207 -10.17 19.20 -7.01
C ASN A 207 -10.85 18.63 -8.26
N LYS A 208 -10.15 17.81 -9.06
CA LYS A 208 -10.75 17.27 -10.29
C LYS A 208 -11.64 16.07 -9.98
N LEU A 209 -12.87 16.13 -10.52
CA LEU A 209 -13.87 15.07 -10.38
C LEU A 209 -13.32 13.72 -10.85
N GLU A 210 -12.59 13.70 -11.97
CA GLU A 210 -12.03 12.47 -12.53
C GLU A 210 -11.07 11.75 -11.57
N ASN A 211 -10.23 12.50 -10.85
CA ASN A 211 -9.32 11.92 -9.87
C ASN A 211 -10.04 11.58 -8.57
N LYS A 212 -11.09 12.31 -8.18
CA LYS A 212 -11.97 11.91 -7.06
C LYS A 212 -12.61 10.56 -7.31
N ILE A 213 -13.24 10.37 -8.48
CA ILE A 213 -13.89 9.10 -8.86
C ILE A 213 -12.86 7.98 -8.86
N ARG A 214 -11.68 8.19 -9.48
CA ARG A 214 -10.59 7.21 -9.44
C ARG A 214 -10.18 6.84 -8.01
N TYR A 215 -10.05 7.82 -7.13
CA TYR A 215 -9.65 7.57 -5.74
C TYR A 215 -10.71 6.76 -4.99
N LEU A 216 -12.00 7.06 -5.20
CA LEU A 216 -13.10 6.29 -4.64
C LEU A 216 -13.13 4.85 -5.18
N LEU A 217 -12.90 4.67 -6.49
CA LEU A 217 -12.77 3.34 -7.11
C LEU A 217 -11.59 2.57 -6.52
N MET A 218 -10.48 3.24 -6.20
CA MET A 218 -9.33 2.61 -5.55
C MET A 218 -9.68 2.13 -4.14
N MET A 219 -10.38 2.94 -3.34
CA MET A 219 -10.85 2.54 -2.01
C MET A 219 -11.85 1.39 -2.09
N PHE A 220 -12.77 1.44 -3.06
CA PHE A 220 -13.71 0.36 -3.32
C PHE A 220 -13.00 -0.93 -3.75
N ALA A 221 -12.04 -0.87 -4.67
CA ALA A 221 -11.27 -2.03 -5.11
C ALA A 221 -10.48 -2.66 -3.96
N TYR A 222 -9.89 -1.85 -3.07
CA TYR A 222 -9.23 -2.38 -1.88
C TYR A 222 -10.19 -3.18 -1.00
N ALA A 223 -11.33 -2.59 -0.64
CA ALA A 223 -12.30 -3.23 0.26
C ALA A 223 -13.03 -4.42 -0.38
N PHE A 224 -13.52 -4.24 -1.61
CA PHE A 224 -14.32 -5.25 -2.29
C PHE A 224 -13.45 -6.36 -2.86
N TYR A 225 -12.47 -6.00 -3.67
CA TYR A 225 -11.75 -6.95 -4.51
C TYR A 225 -10.57 -7.61 -3.78
N SER A 226 -9.98 -6.95 -2.78
CA SER A 226 -8.85 -7.51 -2.03
C SER A 226 -9.23 -8.14 -0.69
N ILE A 227 -10.44 -7.85 -0.15
CA ILE A 227 -10.88 -8.34 1.17
C ILE A 227 -12.19 -9.10 1.05
N TRP A 228 -13.28 -8.43 0.65
CA TRP A 228 -14.61 -9.03 0.69
C TRP A 228 -14.77 -10.20 -0.27
N LEU A 229 -14.41 -10.02 -1.54
CA LEU A 229 -14.63 -11.01 -2.58
C LEU A 229 -13.85 -12.31 -2.32
N PRO A 230 -12.54 -12.27 -1.97
CA PRO A 230 -11.79 -13.49 -1.69
C PRO A 230 -12.12 -14.15 -0.35
N THR A 231 -12.61 -13.39 0.64
CA THR A 231 -12.73 -13.89 2.03
C THR A 231 -14.17 -14.14 2.47
N PHE A 232 -15.06 -13.19 2.20
CA PHE A 232 -16.40 -13.13 2.80
C PHE A 232 -17.53 -13.34 1.79
N SER A 233 -17.24 -13.36 0.49
CA SER A 233 -18.27 -13.55 -0.52
C SER A 233 -18.72 -15.01 -0.63
N PRO A 234 -19.97 -15.28 -1.05
CA PRO A 234 -20.45 -16.64 -1.30
C PRO A 234 -19.68 -17.39 -2.40
N ILE A 235 -18.94 -16.66 -3.25
CA ILE A 235 -18.15 -17.20 -4.35
C ILE A 235 -16.64 -17.25 -4.03
N SER A 236 -16.25 -17.05 -2.76
CA SER A 236 -14.84 -17.06 -2.32
C SER A 236 -14.09 -18.31 -2.80
N ASN A 237 -14.71 -19.49 -2.75
CA ASN A 237 -14.11 -20.74 -3.19
C ASN A 237 -13.89 -20.84 -4.71
N SER A 238 -14.53 -19.97 -5.49
CA SER A 238 -14.48 -19.99 -6.95
C SER A 238 -13.71 -18.81 -7.53
N VAL A 239 -13.17 -17.90 -6.70
CA VAL A 239 -12.49 -16.68 -7.19
C VAL A 239 -11.26 -17.00 -8.03
N GLN A 240 -10.62 -18.15 -7.82
CA GLN A 240 -9.44 -18.57 -8.58
C GLN A 240 -9.73 -18.80 -10.08
N TYR A 241 -10.98 -19.11 -10.44
CA TYR A 241 -11.42 -19.34 -11.82
C TYR A 241 -11.84 -18.05 -12.54
N ILE A 242 -12.03 -16.95 -11.80
CA ILE A 242 -12.59 -15.73 -12.37
C ILE A 242 -11.44 -14.92 -13.02
N PRO A 243 -11.54 -14.59 -14.31
CA PRO A 243 -10.59 -13.69 -14.95
C PRO A 243 -10.49 -12.39 -14.19
N TYR A 244 -9.28 -11.86 -14.12
CA TYR A 244 -8.90 -10.64 -13.42
C TYR A 244 -8.64 -10.81 -11.93
N MET A 245 -9.08 -11.88 -11.24
CA MET A 245 -8.99 -12.00 -9.76
C MET A 245 -7.60 -12.16 -9.17
N TRP A 246 -6.60 -12.59 -9.94
CA TRP A 246 -5.24 -12.88 -9.46
C TRP A 246 -4.42 -11.59 -9.22
N PHE A 247 -4.86 -10.77 -8.26
CA PHE A 247 -4.43 -9.37 -8.09
C PHE A 247 -2.97 -9.14 -7.71
N ASN A 248 -2.32 -10.15 -7.12
CA ASN A 248 -0.88 -10.14 -6.84
C ASN A 248 -0.10 -11.02 -7.85
N GLY A 249 -0.75 -11.52 -8.91
CA GLY A 249 -0.14 -12.40 -9.91
C GLY A 249 -0.15 -13.87 -9.50
N LEU A 250 0.74 -14.68 -10.11
CA LEU A 250 0.80 -16.13 -9.90
C LEU A 250 1.10 -16.47 -8.42
N GLY A 251 0.47 -17.53 -7.91
CA GLY A 251 0.59 -17.94 -6.51
C GLY A 251 -0.37 -17.25 -5.54
N THR A 252 -1.21 -16.29 -5.99
CA THR A 252 -2.14 -15.55 -5.11
C THR A 252 -3.18 -16.44 -4.44
N TYR A 253 -3.82 -17.34 -5.21
CA TYR A 253 -4.89 -18.21 -4.68
C TYR A 253 -4.51 -19.69 -4.64
N GLY A 254 -3.43 -20.09 -5.30
CA GLY A 254 -3.15 -21.49 -5.53
C GLY A 254 -1.83 -21.72 -6.25
N PRO A 255 -1.42 -22.99 -6.38
CA PRO A 255 -0.39 -23.40 -7.33
C PRO A 255 -0.80 -23.03 -8.77
N VAL A 256 0.08 -23.28 -9.74
CA VAL A 256 -0.31 -23.22 -11.14
C VAL A 256 -0.94 -24.54 -11.55
N GLU A 257 -2.27 -24.59 -11.58
CA GLU A 257 -3.03 -25.80 -11.92
C GLU A 257 -3.72 -25.66 -13.29
N PRO A 258 -3.88 -26.76 -14.07
CA PRO A 258 -4.59 -26.75 -15.34
C PRO A 258 -6.04 -26.30 -15.22
N SER A 259 -6.69 -26.64 -14.10
CA SER A 259 -8.12 -26.41 -13.84
C SER A 259 -8.52 -24.94 -13.93
N TYR A 260 -7.62 -24.03 -13.58
CA TYR A 260 -7.83 -22.58 -13.66
C TYR A 260 -6.74 -21.82 -14.44
N LEU A 261 -5.93 -22.55 -15.24
CA LEU A 261 -4.84 -21.95 -15.99
C LEU A 261 -5.34 -20.96 -17.05
N ILE A 262 -6.41 -21.32 -17.76
CA ILE A 262 -6.92 -20.55 -18.91
C ILE A 262 -7.84 -19.41 -18.46
N ASP A 263 -8.90 -19.76 -17.74
CA ASP A 263 -9.95 -18.85 -17.24
C ASP A 263 -9.43 -17.94 -16.13
N GLY A 264 -8.77 -18.50 -15.12
CA GLY A 264 -8.22 -17.76 -13.98
C GLY A 264 -6.94 -17.01 -14.33
N ILE A 265 -5.85 -17.74 -14.55
CA ILE A 265 -4.49 -17.18 -14.67
C ILE A 265 -4.34 -16.40 -15.98
N ILE A 266 -4.43 -17.07 -17.14
CA ILE A 266 -4.23 -16.44 -18.45
C ILE A 266 -5.30 -15.36 -18.67
N GLY A 267 -6.55 -15.63 -18.30
CA GLY A 267 -7.64 -14.66 -18.31
C GLY A 267 -7.29 -13.39 -17.54
N THR A 268 -6.70 -13.50 -16.34
CA THR A 268 -6.24 -12.34 -15.56
C THR A 268 -5.16 -11.53 -16.26
N PHE A 269 -4.14 -12.18 -16.82
CA PHE A 269 -3.09 -11.48 -17.57
C PHE A 269 -3.62 -10.84 -18.86
N ALA A 270 -4.53 -11.51 -19.57
CA ALA A 270 -5.13 -11.01 -20.81
C ALA A 270 -6.03 -9.79 -20.55
N VAL A 271 -6.98 -9.89 -19.61
CA VAL A 271 -7.85 -8.77 -19.22
C VAL A 271 -7.02 -7.59 -18.73
N THR A 272 -6.00 -7.87 -17.90
CA THR A 272 -5.07 -6.85 -17.42
C THR A 272 -4.35 -6.17 -18.58
N ALA A 273 -3.77 -6.92 -19.52
CA ALA A 273 -3.06 -6.37 -20.66
C ALA A 273 -3.96 -5.45 -21.51
N VAL A 274 -5.20 -5.86 -21.76
CA VAL A 274 -6.20 -5.06 -22.49
C VAL A 274 -6.51 -3.78 -21.72
N LEU A 275 -6.85 -3.87 -20.44
CA LEU A 275 -7.17 -2.69 -19.62
C LEU A 275 -5.97 -1.74 -19.50
N SER A 276 -4.77 -2.28 -19.33
CA SER A 276 -3.52 -1.51 -19.30
C SER A 276 -3.26 -0.84 -20.65
N PHE A 277 -3.52 -1.51 -21.77
CA PHE A 277 -3.42 -0.90 -23.09
C PHE A 277 -4.40 0.28 -23.25
N LEU A 278 -5.62 0.15 -22.73
CA LEU A 278 -6.67 1.18 -22.85
C LEU A 278 -6.49 2.36 -21.90
N PHE A 279 -6.13 2.11 -20.64
CA PHE A 279 -6.10 3.10 -19.55
C PHE A 279 -4.71 3.34 -18.94
N GLY A 280 -3.69 2.62 -19.40
CA GLY A 280 -2.32 2.73 -18.93
C GLY A 280 -2.13 2.23 -17.51
N GLY A 281 -1.11 2.79 -16.85
CA GLY A 281 -0.78 2.46 -15.47
C GLY A 281 -1.92 2.69 -14.46
N ARG A 282 -2.95 3.46 -14.84
CA ARG A 282 -4.05 3.91 -13.98
C ARG A 282 -4.94 2.76 -13.50
N GLN A 283 -5.07 1.69 -14.28
CA GLN A 283 -6.00 0.61 -13.93
C GLN A 283 -5.47 -0.22 -12.74
N ILE A 284 -4.22 -0.71 -12.77
CA ILE A 284 -3.62 -1.45 -11.64
C ILE A 284 -2.98 -0.52 -10.64
N CYS A 285 -1.94 0.22 -11.04
CA CYS A 285 -1.06 0.93 -10.12
C CYS A 285 -1.71 2.17 -9.49
N SER A 286 -2.98 2.45 -9.83
CA SER A 286 -3.73 3.55 -9.27
C SER A 286 -5.15 3.22 -8.83
N VAL A 287 -5.71 2.05 -9.17
CA VAL A 287 -7.07 1.66 -8.78
C VAL A 287 -7.08 0.27 -8.16
N THR A 288 -6.75 -0.79 -8.90
CA THR A 288 -7.06 -2.16 -8.46
C THR A 288 -5.99 -2.84 -7.62
N CYS A 289 -4.74 -2.39 -7.69
CA CYS A 289 -3.70 -2.90 -6.79
C CYS A 289 -3.97 -2.46 -5.34
N THR A 290 -3.55 -3.25 -4.36
CA THR A 290 -3.61 -2.89 -2.94
C THR A 290 -2.64 -1.75 -2.59
N ALA A 291 -1.49 -1.69 -3.27
CA ALA A 291 -0.46 -0.69 -3.04
C ALA A 291 -0.92 0.77 -3.14
N PRO A 292 -1.64 1.22 -4.19
CA PRO A 292 -2.08 2.61 -4.29
C PRO A 292 -2.94 3.05 -3.09
N PHE A 293 -3.77 2.18 -2.54
CA PHE A 293 -4.54 2.49 -1.33
C PHE A 293 -3.63 2.87 -0.16
N MET A 294 -2.54 2.14 0.02
CA MET A 294 -1.59 2.39 1.11
C MET A 294 -0.65 3.57 0.86
N LEU A 295 -0.44 3.96 -0.39
CA LEU A 295 0.59 4.96 -0.76
C LEU A 295 0.04 6.36 -1.07
N GLN A 296 -1.27 6.51 -1.23
CA GLN A 296 -1.88 7.77 -1.71
C GLN A 296 -2.64 8.59 -0.67
N GLY A 297 -2.82 8.09 0.56
CA GLY A 297 -3.42 8.83 1.66
C GLY A 297 -2.70 10.16 1.95
N THR A 298 -3.30 11.05 2.71
CA THR A 298 -2.71 12.37 3.04
C THR A 298 -1.25 12.26 3.55
N PHE A 299 -1.03 11.54 4.65
CA PHE A 299 0.29 11.35 5.24
C PHE A 299 1.25 10.64 4.28
N GLN A 300 0.84 9.52 3.70
CA GLN A 300 1.69 8.69 2.83
C GLN A 300 2.03 9.40 1.52
N GLY A 301 1.06 10.06 0.91
CA GLY A 301 1.23 10.87 -0.29
C GLY A 301 2.22 12.03 -0.07
N SER A 302 2.30 12.59 1.14
CA SER A 302 3.29 13.63 1.46
C SER A 302 4.74 13.12 1.46
N MET A 303 4.94 11.82 1.71
CA MET A 303 6.26 11.18 1.72
C MET A 303 6.90 11.07 0.32
N ARG A 304 6.18 11.40 -0.76
CA ARG A 304 6.79 11.56 -2.11
C ARG A 304 7.98 12.52 -2.14
N LYS A 305 8.12 13.40 -1.15
CA LYS A 305 9.31 14.24 -0.94
C LYS A 305 10.60 13.40 -0.90
N TYR A 306 10.55 12.18 -0.34
CA TYR A 306 11.71 11.28 -0.25
C TYR A 306 12.24 10.79 -1.58
N ASN A 307 11.43 10.82 -2.65
CA ASN A 307 11.93 10.57 -4.02
C ASN A 307 13.07 11.53 -4.40
N ARG A 308 13.13 12.71 -3.76
CA ARG A 308 14.12 13.75 -4.06
C ARG A 308 15.14 13.97 -2.95
N SER A 309 14.82 13.61 -1.71
CA SER A 309 15.74 13.79 -0.58
C SER A 309 16.52 12.53 -0.25
N SER A 310 15.98 11.33 -0.50
CA SER A 310 16.68 10.08 -0.18
C SER A 310 17.78 9.76 -1.19
N LYS A 311 18.78 8.98 -0.78
CA LYS A 311 19.90 8.60 -1.66
C LYS A 311 19.45 7.69 -2.80
N LEU A 312 18.57 6.72 -2.50
CA LEU A 312 18.10 5.75 -3.49
C LEU A 312 17.00 6.34 -4.38
N GLY A 313 16.02 7.05 -3.80
CA GLY A 313 14.93 7.68 -4.54
C GLY A 313 15.42 8.68 -5.60
N ARG A 314 16.51 9.41 -5.33
CA ARG A 314 17.10 10.31 -6.33
C ARG A 314 17.59 9.59 -7.59
N LYS A 315 17.96 8.31 -7.49
CA LYS A 315 18.42 7.51 -8.64
C LYS A 315 17.27 7.05 -9.54
N THR A 316 16.02 7.12 -9.08
CA THR A 316 14.84 6.70 -9.85
C THR A 316 14.13 7.86 -10.54
N LEU A 317 14.62 9.10 -10.36
CA LEU A 317 14.06 10.29 -11.01
C LEU A 317 14.10 10.18 -12.54
N THR A 318 13.16 10.87 -13.19
CA THR A 318 12.94 10.89 -14.65
C THR A 318 12.29 9.63 -15.24
N SER A 319 11.82 9.75 -16.48
CA SER A 319 11.27 8.66 -17.28
C SER A 319 12.30 7.59 -17.68
N ARG A 320 13.61 7.86 -17.57
CA ARG A 320 14.65 6.91 -17.96
C ARG A 320 14.78 5.75 -16.97
N MET A 321 14.83 4.52 -17.48
CA MET A 321 15.08 3.34 -16.67
C MET A 321 16.57 3.18 -16.41
N ALA A 322 16.96 3.08 -15.14
CA ALA A 322 18.34 2.81 -14.75
C ALA A 322 18.74 1.37 -15.10
N ASN A 323 20.04 1.08 -15.20
CA ASN A 323 20.50 -0.27 -15.55
C ASN A 323 20.17 -1.29 -14.45
N TRP A 324 20.33 -0.93 -13.17
CA TRP A 324 19.98 -1.81 -12.06
C TRP A 324 18.48 -2.14 -12.04
N TYR A 325 17.61 -1.20 -12.42
CA TYR A 325 16.18 -1.43 -12.55
C TYR A 325 15.87 -2.55 -13.53
N LYS A 326 16.55 -2.56 -14.69
CA LYS A 326 16.38 -3.59 -15.71
C LYS A 326 16.80 -4.96 -15.19
N TRP A 327 17.92 -5.03 -14.46
CA TRP A 327 18.40 -6.26 -13.84
C TRP A 327 17.42 -6.80 -12.80
N VAL A 328 16.95 -5.94 -11.89
CA VAL A 328 15.96 -6.34 -10.88
C VAL A 328 14.68 -6.85 -11.55
N MET A 329 14.15 -6.13 -12.53
CA MET A 329 12.98 -6.55 -13.28
C MET A 329 13.18 -7.90 -13.98
N ILE A 330 14.33 -8.11 -14.65
CA ILE A 330 14.64 -9.40 -15.30
C ILE A 330 14.70 -10.53 -14.28
N THR A 331 15.35 -10.34 -13.14
CA THR A 331 15.42 -11.34 -12.07
C THR A 331 14.05 -11.69 -11.50
N VAL A 332 13.21 -10.69 -11.27
CA VAL A 332 11.84 -10.87 -10.77
C VAL A 332 10.98 -11.66 -11.76
N TRP A 333 11.03 -11.30 -13.05
CA TRP A 333 10.30 -12.04 -14.09
C TRP A 333 10.85 -13.44 -14.32
N ALA A 334 12.17 -13.61 -14.33
CA ALA A 334 12.79 -14.92 -14.50
C ALA A 334 12.43 -15.85 -13.34
N SER A 335 12.51 -15.36 -12.09
CA SER A 335 12.10 -16.15 -10.92
C SER A 335 10.62 -16.51 -10.94
N LEU A 336 9.73 -15.57 -11.31
CA LEU A 336 8.31 -15.83 -11.47
C LEU A 336 8.03 -16.93 -12.51
N ILE A 337 8.66 -16.86 -13.70
CA ILE A 337 8.46 -17.84 -14.77
C ILE A 337 9.01 -19.21 -14.36
N VAL A 338 10.23 -19.27 -13.81
CA VAL A 338 10.82 -20.53 -13.35
C VAL A 338 9.94 -21.18 -12.30
N PHE A 339 9.44 -20.41 -11.33
CA PHE A 339 8.62 -20.95 -10.24
C PHE A 339 7.24 -21.38 -10.75
N ALA A 340 6.68 -20.68 -11.75
CA ALA A 340 5.44 -21.07 -12.41
C ALA A 340 5.57 -22.41 -13.14
N VAL A 341 6.66 -22.60 -13.89
CA VAL A 341 6.94 -23.86 -14.59
C VAL A 341 7.16 -25.00 -13.60
N LEU A 342 7.93 -24.78 -12.54
CA LEU A 342 8.14 -25.77 -11.48
C LEU A 342 6.83 -26.14 -10.77
N SER A 343 5.99 -25.14 -10.47
CA SER A 343 4.68 -25.35 -9.86
C SER A 343 3.77 -26.21 -10.75
N TYR A 344 3.68 -25.89 -12.05
CA TYR A 344 2.87 -26.64 -13.00
C TYR A 344 3.31 -28.11 -13.12
N PHE A 345 4.61 -28.36 -13.33
CA PHE A 345 5.11 -29.73 -13.43
C PHE A 345 5.02 -30.52 -12.11
N ASN A 346 5.12 -29.83 -10.98
CA ASN A 346 4.92 -30.46 -9.68
C ASN A 346 3.45 -30.87 -9.48
N TYR A 347 2.51 -30.07 -9.96
CA TYR A 347 1.09 -30.41 -9.92
C TYR A 347 0.76 -31.62 -10.82
N GLU A 348 1.31 -31.67 -12.03
CA GLU A 348 1.14 -32.81 -12.95
C GLU A 348 1.85 -34.10 -12.49
N GLY A 349 2.59 -34.05 -11.37
CA GLY A 349 3.31 -35.21 -10.83
C GLY A 349 4.55 -35.61 -11.63
N VAL A 350 5.01 -34.76 -12.56
CA VAL A 350 6.23 -35.00 -13.36
C VAL A 350 7.48 -34.81 -12.50
N ILE A 351 7.44 -33.87 -11.57
CA ILE A 351 8.52 -33.61 -10.60
C ILE A 351 7.94 -33.54 -9.19
N SER A 352 8.78 -33.78 -8.18
CA SER A 352 8.44 -33.49 -6.77
C SER A 352 9.32 -32.33 -6.28
N PHE A 353 8.86 -31.10 -6.50
CA PHE A 353 9.59 -29.90 -6.10
C PHE A 353 8.73 -29.03 -5.19
N SER A 354 9.21 -28.81 -3.97
CA SER A 354 8.62 -27.87 -3.02
C SER A 354 9.71 -27.00 -2.41
N VAL A 355 9.36 -25.75 -2.11
CA VAL A 355 10.22 -24.81 -1.39
C VAL A 355 9.67 -24.71 0.01
N LEU A 356 10.41 -25.23 1.00
CA LEU A 356 10.00 -25.20 2.40
C LEU A 356 8.61 -25.82 2.62
N GLY A 357 8.37 -26.97 1.99
CA GLY A 357 7.08 -27.68 2.07
C GLY A 357 5.93 -27.01 1.31
N ASN A 358 6.18 -25.91 0.59
CA ASN A 358 5.17 -25.18 -0.17
C ASN A 358 5.39 -25.29 -1.68
N ASP A 359 4.31 -25.13 -2.43
CA ASP A 359 4.38 -24.93 -3.87
C ASP A 359 5.27 -23.72 -4.22
N ALA A 360 6.05 -23.84 -5.29
CA ALA A 360 7.00 -22.81 -5.70
C ALA A 360 6.33 -21.43 -5.91
N THR A 361 5.19 -21.36 -6.60
CA THR A 361 4.51 -20.09 -6.84
C THR A 361 3.85 -19.51 -5.60
N LYS A 362 3.29 -20.36 -4.73
CA LYS A 362 2.77 -19.90 -3.42
C LYS A 362 3.89 -19.30 -2.57
N PHE A 363 5.04 -19.96 -2.51
CA PHE A 363 6.22 -19.43 -1.81
C PHE A 363 6.66 -18.08 -2.39
N TYR A 364 6.75 -17.97 -3.72
CA TYR A 364 7.08 -16.70 -4.39
C TYR A 364 6.09 -15.59 -4.04
N ALA A 365 4.79 -15.84 -4.18
CA ALA A 365 3.75 -14.85 -3.91
C ALA A 365 3.82 -14.37 -2.46
N SER A 366 3.96 -15.31 -1.51
CA SER A 366 4.05 -14.99 -0.09
C SER A 366 5.33 -14.20 0.23
N LEU A 367 6.50 -14.60 -0.28
CA LEU A 367 7.72 -13.84 -0.06
C LEU A 367 7.68 -12.43 -0.68
N TYR A 368 7.22 -12.29 -1.93
CA TYR A 368 7.24 -10.98 -2.59
C TYR A 368 6.16 -10.04 -2.08
N PHE A 369 4.92 -10.52 -1.93
CA PHE A 369 3.77 -9.66 -1.61
C PHE A 369 3.43 -9.63 -0.11
N ASN A 370 3.68 -10.70 0.63
CA ASN A 370 3.39 -10.74 2.08
C ASN A 370 4.62 -10.37 2.94
N VAL A 371 5.83 -10.34 2.36
CA VAL A 371 7.05 -9.96 3.08
C VAL A 371 7.72 -8.73 2.46
N ILE A 372 8.35 -8.89 1.29
CA ILE A 372 9.22 -7.86 0.68
C ILE A 372 8.46 -6.54 0.45
N TRP A 373 7.22 -6.63 -0.04
CA TRP A 373 6.40 -5.45 -0.31
C TRP A 373 6.15 -4.60 0.94
N TYR A 374 5.85 -5.24 2.08
CA TYR A 374 5.61 -4.53 3.34
C TYR A 374 6.89 -3.93 3.93
N PHE A 375 8.04 -4.60 3.76
CA PHE A 375 9.32 -3.96 4.06
C PHE A 375 9.52 -2.71 3.21
N GLN A 376 9.27 -2.76 1.91
CA GLN A 376 9.37 -1.57 1.06
C GLN A 376 8.44 -0.44 1.52
N PHE A 377 7.22 -0.77 1.93
CA PHE A 377 6.28 0.19 2.50
C PHE A 377 6.87 0.91 3.73
N MET A 378 7.43 0.16 4.68
CA MET A 378 8.07 0.75 5.89
C MET A 378 9.33 1.55 5.53
N PHE A 379 10.12 1.08 4.56
CA PHE A 379 11.36 1.72 4.11
C PHE A 379 11.16 2.86 3.10
N MET A 380 9.91 3.29 2.84
CA MET A 380 9.59 4.42 1.96
C MET A 380 10.42 5.69 2.22
N PRO A 381 10.76 6.09 3.47
CA PRO A 381 11.60 7.27 3.71
C PRO A 381 13.02 7.18 3.15
N PHE A 382 13.51 5.95 2.88
CA PHE A 382 14.83 5.69 2.35
C PHE A 382 14.80 5.33 0.85
N LEU A 383 13.79 4.56 0.43
CA LEU A 383 13.66 4.09 -0.96
C LEU A 383 12.97 5.13 -1.85
N GLY A 384 12.06 5.92 -1.29
CA GLY A 384 11.12 6.75 -2.04
C GLY A 384 9.71 6.13 -2.05
N ASN A 385 8.71 6.96 -2.39
CA ASN A 385 7.35 6.52 -2.60
C ASN A 385 7.23 5.70 -3.90
N TYR A 386 6.34 4.71 -3.91
CA TYR A 386 6.16 3.75 -5.01
C TYR A 386 7.45 2.99 -5.39
N ALA A 387 8.30 2.70 -4.41
CA ALA A 387 9.52 1.90 -4.59
C ALA A 387 9.26 0.55 -5.30
N CYS A 388 8.13 -0.10 -5.02
CA CYS A 388 7.72 -1.35 -5.68
C CYS A 388 7.76 -1.26 -7.22
N VAL A 389 7.40 -0.09 -7.76
CA VAL A 389 7.36 0.19 -9.19
C VAL A 389 8.63 0.86 -9.68
N THR A 390 9.21 1.80 -8.92
CA THR A 390 10.40 2.53 -9.35
C THR A 390 11.68 1.72 -9.24
N GLU A 391 11.69 0.68 -8.41
CA GLU A 391 12.79 -0.28 -8.23
C GLU A 391 12.64 -1.55 -9.08
N GLY A 392 11.49 -1.74 -9.73
CA GLY A 392 11.27 -2.88 -10.64
C GLY A 392 10.99 -4.20 -9.93
N ILE A 393 10.72 -4.15 -8.62
CA ILE A 393 10.50 -5.33 -7.78
C ILE A 393 9.09 -5.91 -7.97
N CYS A 394 8.13 -5.10 -8.40
CA CYS A 394 6.77 -5.55 -8.67
C CYS A 394 6.61 -6.06 -10.11
N ALA A 395 6.53 -7.38 -10.28
CA ALA A 395 6.21 -8.02 -11.56
C ALA A 395 4.87 -7.50 -12.13
N TRP A 396 3.85 -7.42 -11.28
CA TRP A 396 2.52 -6.94 -11.66
C TRP A 396 2.52 -5.47 -12.12
N GLY A 397 3.29 -4.63 -11.43
CA GLY A 397 3.50 -3.23 -11.80
C GLY A 397 4.20 -3.08 -13.15
N THR A 398 5.28 -3.84 -13.37
CA THR A 398 6.03 -3.79 -14.64
C THR A 398 5.24 -4.36 -15.82
N PHE A 399 4.42 -5.40 -15.61
CA PHE A 399 3.47 -5.91 -16.61
C PHE A 399 2.50 -4.81 -17.07
N ASN A 400 1.81 -4.18 -16.12
CA ASN A 400 0.85 -3.11 -16.37
C ASN A 400 1.50 -1.90 -17.07
N GLN A 401 2.72 -1.56 -16.66
CA GLN A 401 3.49 -0.47 -17.25
C GLN A 401 3.93 -0.75 -18.69
N PHE A 402 4.30 -1.99 -18.99
CA PHE A 402 4.65 -2.40 -20.34
C PHE A 402 3.47 -2.22 -21.30
N PHE A 403 2.33 -2.84 -21.01
CA PHE A 403 1.13 -2.71 -21.86
C PHE A 403 0.58 -1.28 -21.87
N GLY A 404 0.65 -0.57 -20.74
CA GLY A 404 0.28 0.85 -20.69
C GLY A 404 1.18 1.76 -21.51
N TYR A 405 2.47 1.44 -21.59
CA TYR A 405 3.42 2.16 -22.44
C TYR A 405 3.22 1.85 -23.93
N LEU A 406 2.79 0.64 -24.29
CA LEU A 406 2.39 0.31 -25.67
C LEU A 406 1.04 0.94 -26.04
N GLY A 407 0.15 1.07 -25.06
CA GLY A 407 -1.24 1.47 -25.22
C GLY A 407 -1.53 2.93 -25.54
N LEU A 408 -2.80 3.31 -25.39
CA LEU A 408 -3.34 4.63 -25.74
C LEU A 408 -3.02 5.70 -24.68
N PHE A 409 -2.68 5.27 -23.46
CA PHE A 409 -2.51 6.16 -22.32
C PHE A 409 -1.28 7.05 -22.43
N LYS A 410 -1.50 8.35 -22.27
CA LYS A 410 -0.47 9.38 -22.11
C LYS A 410 -1.05 10.60 -21.41
N LEU A 411 -0.17 11.45 -20.90
CA LEU A 411 -0.54 12.79 -20.48
C LEU A 411 -0.34 13.74 -21.65
N LYS A 412 -1.31 14.60 -21.92
CA LYS A 412 -1.22 15.62 -22.97
C LYS A 412 -1.39 17.00 -22.35
N VAL A 413 -0.75 18.01 -22.93
CA VAL A 413 -1.04 19.41 -22.56
C VAL A 413 -1.99 20.06 -23.55
N LYS A 414 -2.82 20.99 -23.08
CA LYS A 414 -3.70 21.79 -23.93
C LYS A 414 -2.87 22.78 -24.76
N ASP A 415 -1.91 23.46 -24.11
CA ASP A 415 -0.99 24.39 -24.74
C ASP A 415 0.46 24.18 -24.25
N PRO A 416 1.41 23.82 -25.13
CA PRO A 416 2.83 23.74 -24.78
C PRO A 416 3.45 25.08 -24.32
N GLN A 417 2.98 26.22 -24.82
CA GLN A 417 3.52 27.54 -24.45
C GLN A 417 3.23 27.90 -23.00
N GLN A 418 2.05 27.53 -22.50
CA GLN A 418 1.75 27.63 -21.08
C GLN A 418 2.76 26.85 -20.20
N CYS A 419 3.25 25.70 -20.66
CA CYS A 419 4.30 24.95 -19.95
C CYS A 419 5.69 25.59 -20.02
N LEU A 420 6.00 26.31 -21.10
CA LEU A 420 7.22 27.09 -21.24
C LEU A 420 7.22 28.26 -20.23
N ASN A 421 6.10 29.00 -20.18
CA ASN A 421 5.92 30.20 -19.35
C ASN A 421 5.68 29.91 -17.86
N CYS A 422 5.35 28.67 -17.50
CA CYS A 422 5.08 28.30 -16.12
C CYS A 422 6.32 28.48 -15.23
N LYS A 423 6.24 29.31 -14.19
CA LYS A 423 7.37 29.57 -13.28
C LYS A 423 7.61 28.43 -12.28
N THR A 424 6.60 27.62 -12.02
CA THR A 424 6.67 26.51 -11.05
C THR A 424 6.85 25.16 -11.74
N VAL A 425 7.14 24.13 -10.94
CA VAL A 425 7.27 22.73 -11.37
C VAL A 425 6.44 21.81 -10.49
N ASP A 426 5.26 22.28 -10.09
CA ASP A 426 4.37 21.61 -9.13
C ASP A 426 3.94 20.23 -9.63
N CYS A 427 3.69 20.09 -10.94
CA CYS A 427 3.36 18.81 -11.57
C CYS A 427 4.46 17.75 -11.39
N ALA A 428 5.72 18.15 -11.50
CA ALA A 428 6.85 17.27 -11.26
C ALA A 428 6.92 16.93 -9.77
N LEU A 429 6.88 17.94 -8.89
CA LEU A 429 6.97 17.76 -7.43
C LEU A 429 5.87 16.84 -6.87
N ALA A 430 4.66 16.94 -7.41
CA ALA A 430 3.50 16.13 -7.04
C ALA A 430 3.60 14.67 -7.52
N CYS A 431 4.41 14.37 -8.54
CA CYS A 431 4.51 13.03 -9.10
C CYS A 431 5.06 12.02 -8.06
N PRO A 432 4.28 11.00 -7.68
CA PRO A 432 4.66 10.04 -6.63
C PRO A 432 5.76 9.05 -7.06
N VAL A 433 6.06 8.97 -8.36
CA VAL A 433 7.13 8.13 -8.94
C VAL A 433 8.31 8.96 -9.49
N GLY A 434 8.37 10.25 -9.19
CA GLY A 434 9.57 11.07 -9.46
C GLY A 434 9.83 11.42 -10.94
N LEU A 435 8.79 11.48 -11.78
CA LEU A 435 8.91 11.83 -13.21
C LEU A 435 9.13 13.34 -13.44
N THR A 436 10.36 13.79 -13.18
CA THR A 436 10.73 15.21 -13.21
C THR A 436 10.91 15.79 -14.61
N ASP A 437 11.16 14.95 -15.62
CA ASP A 437 11.35 15.33 -17.02
C ASP A 437 10.03 15.53 -17.79
N MET A 438 8.89 15.41 -17.10
CA MET A 438 7.55 15.56 -17.67
C MET A 438 7.36 16.92 -18.35
N ARG A 439 7.78 18.01 -17.71
CA ARG A 439 7.67 19.37 -18.25
C ARG A 439 8.43 19.52 -19.57
N ALA A 440 9.65 19.00 -19.64
CA ALA A 440 10.47 19.08 -20.85
C ALA A 440 9.80 18.34 -22.04
N ASN A 441 9.15 17.20 -21.78
CA ASN A 441 8.41 16.47 -22.80
C ASN A 441 7.15 17.23 -23.24
N PHE A 442 6.42 17.86 -22.32
CA PHE A 442 5.27 18.69 -22.68
C PHE A 442 5.64 19.86 -23.57
N ILE A 443 6.75 20.56 -23.28
CA ILE A 443 7.23 21.67 -24.11
C ILE A 443 7.63 21.18 -25.51
N LYS A 444 8.35 20.06 -25.60
CA LYS A 444 8.90 19.56 -26.87
C LYS A 444 7.88 18.84 -27.76
N LYS A 445 6.98 18.07 -27.16
CA LYS A 445 6.10 17.12 -27.88
C LYS A 445 4.61 17.40 -27.67
N GLY A 446 4.25 18.27 -26.72
CA GLY A 446 2.86 18.45 -26.29
C GLY A 446 2.30 17.26 -25.49
N GLU A 447 3.11 16.23 -25.22
CA GLU A 447 2.68 15.02 -24.53
C GLU A 447 3.82 14.37 -23.74
N PHE A 448 3.44 13.54 -22.77
CA PHE A 448 4.33 12.76 -21.94
C PHE A 448 3.82 11.33 -21.81
N LYS A 449 4.68 10.39 -22.18
CA LYS A 449 4.46 8.94 -22.05
C LYS A 449 5.72 8.34 -21.45
N SER A 450 5.56 7.53 -20.40
CA SER A 450 6.68 6.94 -19.66
C SER A 450 6.27 5.59 -19.13
N PHE A 451 7.18 4.62 -19.23
CA PHE A 451 7.02 3.29 -18.63
C PHE A 451 6.72 3.39 -17.14
N LYS A 452 7.42 4.26 -16.41
CA LYS A 452 7.23 4.42 -14.95
C LYS A 452 5.92 5.14 -14.56
N CYS A 453 5.12 5.64 -15.51
CA CYS A 453 3.92 6.40 -15.19
C CYS A 453 2.81 5.48 -14.64
N ILE A 454 2.43 5.69 -13.39
CA ILE A 454 1.38 4.91 -12.71
C ILE A 454 -0.04 5.50 -12.84
N GLY A 455 -0.21 6.61 -13.56
CA GLY A 455 -1.54 7.15 -13.88
C GLY A 455 -2.34 7.76 -12.72
N VAL A 456 -1.73 8.00 -11.55
CA VAL A 456 -2.39 8.54 -10.34
C VAL A 456 -3.05 9.90 -10.54
N GLY A 457 -2.44 10.75 -11.37
CA GLY A 457 -3.04 12.05 -11.70
C GLY A 457 -2.70 13.21 -10.79
N ASP A 458 -1.82 13.03 -9.78
CA ASP A 458 -1.39 14.13 -8.91
C ASP A 458 -0.72 15.28 -9.67
N CYS A 459 -0.09 15.01 -10.82
CA CYS A 459 0.44 16.04 -11.70
C CYS A 459 -0.65 16.90 -12.37
N VAL A 460 -1.82 16.30 -12.64
CA VAL A 460 -3.00 16.99 -13.18
C VAL A 460 -3.64 17.85 -12.08
N GLU A 461 -3.78 17.32 -10.86
CA GLU A 461 -4.27 18.10 -9.71
C GLU A 461 -3.38 19.29 -9.38
N ALA A 462 -2.06 19.10 -9.44
CA ALA A 462 -1.09 20.12 -9.04
C ALA A 462 -0.81 21.17 -10.12
N CYS A 463 -1.35 21.04 -11.34
CA CYS A 463 -1.09 22.00 -12.40
C CYS A 463 -1.83 23.33 -12.11
N PRO A 464 -1.13 24.46 -11.90
CA PRO A 464 -1.78 25.73 -11.55
C PRO A 464 -2.61 26.33 -12.70
N HIS A 465 -2.39 25.85 -13.93
CA HIS A 465 -3.05 26.36 -15.13
C HIS A 465 -4.05 25.37 -15.74
N ASP A 466 -4.36 24.26 -15.07
CA ASP A 466 -5.22 23.19 -15.61
C ASP A 466 -4.83 22.75 -17.03
N ASN A 467 -3.53 22.70 -17.31
CA ASN A 467 -3.03 22.51 -18.66
C ASN A 467 -2.81 21.03 -19.01
N ILE A 468 -2.66 20.15 -18.01
CA ILE A 468 -2.37 18.72 -18.21
C ILE A 468 -3.70 17.94 -18.20
N VAL A 469 -3.90 17.09 -19.20
CA VAL A 469 -5.09 16.23 -19.32
C VAL A 469 -4.70 14.77 -19.55
N PHE A 470 -5.56 13.85 -19.09
CA PHE A 470 -5.43 12.44 -19.43
C PHE A 470 -5.85 12.21 -20.88
N HIS A 471 -5.07 11.41 -21.59
CA HIS A 471 -5.38 10.98 -22.94
C HIS A 471 -5.31 9.44 -22.99
N ASP A 472 -6.46 8.79 -23.07
CA ASP A 472 -6.62 7.34 -23.06
C ASP A 472 -7.74 6.90 -24.03
N VAL A 473 -8.25 5.66 -23.90
CA VAL A 473 -9.35 5.15 -24.73
C VAL A 473 -10.55 6.11 -24.81
N ARG A 474 -10.90 6.82 -23.74
CA ARG A 474 -12.05 7.75 -23.72
C ARG A 474 -11.83 8.91 -24.67
N SER A 475 -10.58 9.40 -24.72
CA SER A 475 -10.18 10.46 -25.65
C SER A 475 -10.19 9.97 -27.11
N TYR A 476 -9.82 8.71 -27.33
CA TYR A 476 -9.84 8.10 -28.66
C TYR A 476 -11.28 7.92 -29.17
N LEU A 477 -12.17 7.36 -28.33
CA LEU A 477 -13.59 7.18 -28.65
C LEU A 477 -14.28 8.51 -28.94
N LYS A 478 -14.01 9.56 -28.16
CA LYS A 478 -14.55 10.90 -28.40
C LYS A 478 -14.13 11.48 -29.76
N ARG A 479 -12.89 11.23 -30.21
CA ARG A 479 -12.46 11.68 -31.56
C ARG A 479 -13.10 10.85 -32.67
N PHE A 480 -13.26 9.56 -32.44
CA PHE A 480 -13.87 8.65 -33.40
C PHE A 480 -15.35 8.99 -33.63
N SER A 481 -16.12 9.23 -32.56
CA SER A 481 -17.52 9.65 -32.66
C SER A 481 -17.71 10.97 -33.39
N VAL A 482 -16.86 11.97 -33.11
CA VAL A 482 -16.89 13.27 -33.82
C VAL A 482 -16.61 13.09 -35.32
N LYS A 483 -15.64 12.25 -35.70
CA LYS A 483 -15.34 11.97 -37.11
C LYS A 483 -16.49 11.26 -37.82
N LEU A 484 -17.19 10.34 -37.14
CA LEU A 484 -18.35 9.65 -37.70
C LEU A 484 -19.51 10.63 -37.98
N LEU A 485 -19.79 11.53 -37.04
CA LEU A 485 -20.83 12.55 -37.20
C LEU A 485 -20.51 13.51 -38.37
N GLN A 486 -19.25 13.92 -38.51
CA GLN A 486 -18.80 14.74 -39.65
C GLN A 486 -18.87 14.02 -41.00
N LYS A 487 -18.82 12.68 -41.00
CA LYS A 487 -18.94 11.86 -42.21
C LYS A 487 -20.41 11.58 -42.58
N GLN A 488 -21.33 11.66 -41.63
CA GLN A 488 -22.78 11.58 -41.89
C GLN A 488 -23.40 12.92 -42.32
N SER A 489 -22.74 14.05 -42.01
CA SER A 489 -23.16 15.39 -42.44
C SER A 489 -22.59 15.83 -43.81
N LYS A 490 -21.90 14.92 -44.50
CA LYS A 490 -21.43 15.06 -45.89
C LYS A 490 -22.08 13.97 -46.71
#